data_AF-A0A1W9GLQ8-F1
#
_entry.id   AF-A0A1W9GLQ8-F1
#
_cell.length_a   1.000
_cell.length_b   1.000
_cell.length_c   1.000
_cell.angle_alpha   90.00
_cell.angle_beta   90.00
_cell.angle_gamma   90.00
#
_symmetry.space_group_name_H-M   'P 1'
#
loop_
_entity.id
_entity.type
_entity.pdbx_description
1 polymer ?
#
loop_
_entity_poly.entity_id
_entity_poly.type
_entity_poly.pdbx_seq_one_letter_code
_entity_poly.pdbx_strand_id
1 'polypeptide(L)'
;MALPPGLNDLAKLTLLASDASYFDNQHPAPTLLGSLDDTNYGQRTALYSVPAGFTKAIEFNNTTATGFGFVAYQNAQTNEVIVALRGTDGLNPQDWVANSQYLGWNQWNADGGGRDRVFAFLDSLAPPGEAFAGTIHFTGQSLGGGLAQYAAYEYVQSHQGLTGFSKANITLTTFNAFGGVLGLEQNAGGYQSSVLANIGSNADFYAEGDLISRLGSLNGVGHTGGTAYMVNAHATEINPDTGR
;
A
#
# COMPACT_ATOMS: atom_id res chain seq x y z
N MET A 1 0.33 10.86 -20.46
CA MET A 1 -0.18 9.53 -20.84
C MET A 1 -1.51 9.34 -20.11
N ALA A 2 -2.57 8.87 -20.77
CA ALA A 2 -3.82 8.56 -20.08
C ALA A 2 -3.65 7.27 -19.26
N LEU A 3 -4.22 7.23 -18.05
CA LEU A 3 -4.18 6.01 -17.23
C LEU A 3 -5.00 4.89 -17.90
N PRO A 4 -4.62 3.61 -17.74
CA PRO A 4 -5.44 2.49 -18.14
C PRO A 4 -6.87 2.57 -17.57
N PRO A 5 -7.88 2.00 -18.28
CA PRO A 5 -9.24 1.93 -17.78
C PRO A 5 -9.30 1.31 -16.37
N GLY A 6 -10.06 1.92 -15.45
CA GLY A 6 -10.20 1.45 -14.08
C GLY A 6 -9.05 1.81 -13.13
N LEU A 7 -7.83 2.08 -13.63
CA LEU A 7 -6.69 2.39 -12.77
C LEU A 7 -6.91 3.68 -11.95
N ASN A 8 -7.56 4.68 -12.54
CA ASN A 8 -7.83 5.94 -11.83
C ASN A 8 -8.74 5.73 -10.60
N ASP A 9 -9.77 4.91 -10.74
CA ASP A 9 -10.71 4.66 -9.64
C ASP A 9 -10.12 3.73 -8.58
N LEU A 10 -9.34 2.73 -9.02
CA LEU A 10 -8.54 1.92 -8.10
C LEU A 10 -7.54 2.78 -7.32
N ALA A 11 -6.80 3.66 -8.00
CA ALA A 11 -5.82 4.53 -7.36
C ALA A 11 -6.46 5.45 -6.30
N LYS A 12 -7.62 6.06 -6.59
CA LYS A 12 -8.35 6.85 -5.58
C LYS A 12 -8.77 6.02 -4.38
N LEU A 13 -9.32 4.84 -4.63
CA LEU A 13 -9.76 3.91 -3.58
C LEU A 13 -8.60 3.48 -2.69
N THR A 14 -7.48 3.08 -3.28
CA THR A 14 -6.28 2.65 -2.55
C THR A 14 -5.58 3.82 -1.86
N LEU A 15 -5.62 5.03 -2.42
CA LEU A 15 -5.09 6.23 -1.76
C LEU A 15 -5.85 6.52 -0.46
N LEU A 16 -7.19 6.48 -0.50
CA LEU A 16 -8.00 6.65 0.71
C LEU A 16 -7.72 5.60 1.78
N ALA A 17 -7.53 4.34 1.37
CA ALA A 17 -7.19 3.27 2.30
C ALA A 17 -5.78 3.47 2.89
N SER A 18 -4.83 3.92 2.06
CA SER A 18 -3.48 4.31 2.49
C SER A 18 -3.54 5.44 3.52
N ASP A 19 -4.32 6.50 3.30
CA ASP A 19 -4.51 7.60 4.26
C ASP A 19 -5.13 7.09 5.56
N ALA A 20 -6.14 6.23 5.47
CA ALA A 20 -6.77 5.62 6.63
C ALA A 20 -5.80 4.78 7.49
N SER A 21 -4.68 4.29 6.91
CA SER A 21 -3.68 3.53 7.68
C SER A 21 -2.86 4.38 8.66
N TYR A 22 -2.87 5.71 8.50
CA TYR A 22 -2.15 6.66 9.37
C TYR A 22 -2.92 7.04 10.65
N PHE A 23 -4.18 6.61 10.77
CA PHE A 23 -4.98 6.74 11.99
C PHE A 23 -4.32 5.96 13.15
N ASP A 24 -4.45 6.45 14.38
CA ASP A 24 -3.78 5.92 15.57
C ASP A 24 -4.78 5.40 16.61
N ASN A 25 -4.29 4.88 17.73
CA ASN A 25 -5.17 4.31 18.76
C ASN A 25 -6.09 5.37 19.41
N GLN A 26 -5.74 6.66 19.30
CA GLN A 26 -6.54 7.79 19.79
C GLN A 26 -7.52 8.30 18.73
N HIS A 27 -7.18 8.12 17.44
CA HIS A 27 -7.95 8.49 16.28
C HIS A 27 -8.00 7.26 15.36
N PRO A 28 -8.88 6.27 15.62
CA PRO A 28 -8.86 5.00 14.90
C PRO A 28 -9.36 5.14 13.46
N ALA A 29 -8.91 4.24 12.58
CA ALA A 29 -9.30 4.27 11.17
C ALA A 29 -10.84 4.18 11.01
N PRO A 30 -11.44 4.88 10.02
CA PRO A 30 -12.89 4.86 9.81
C PRO A 30 -13.46 3.44 9.65
N THR A 31 -14.68 3.20 10.14
CA THR A 31 -15.36 1.91 9.93
C THR A 31 -15.74 1.70 8.46
N LEU A 32 -16.13 2.77 7.76
CA LEU A 32 -16.43 2.75 6.33
C LEU A 32 -15.33 3.50 5.60
N LEU A 33 -14.80 2.91 4.55
CA LEU A 33 -13.84 3.60 3.71
C LEU A 33 -14.55 4.71 2.93
N GLY A 34 -14.00 5.92 3.00
CA GLY A 34 -14.56 7.10 2.37
C GLY A 34 -13.60 8.27 2.44
N SER A 35 -13.98 9.38 1.81
CA SER A 35 -13.21 10.61 1.89
C SER A 35 -13.12 11.10 3.33
N LEU A 36 -11.89 11.44 3.76
CA LEU A 36 -11.66 12.09 5.03
C LEU A 36 -12.02 13.58 4.92
N ASP A 37 -12.69 14.11 5.93
CA ASP A 37 -12.97 15.54 6.01
C ASP A 37 -11.66 16.30 6.29
N ASP A 38 -11.28 17.20 5.38
CA ASP A 38 -10.14 18.08 5.61
C ASP A 38 -10.54 19.20 6.58
N THR A 39 -9.81 19.35 7.68
CA THR A 39 -10.23 20.24 8.77
C THR A 39 -10.13 21.72 8.38
N ASN A 40 -11.16 22.50 8.73
CA ASN A 40 -11.24 23.97 8.81
C ASN A 40 -10.92 24.83 7.57
N TYR A 41 -10.34 24.31 6.48
CA TYR A 41 -10.04 25.07 5.25
C TYR A 41 -11.19 25.06 4.24
N GLY A 42 -12.43 25.27 4.73
CA GLY A 42 -13.62 25.34 3.89
C GLY A 42 -13.90 24.02 3.18
N GLN A 43 -14.56 23.10 3.89
CA GLN A 43 -15.05 21.82 3.38
C GLN A 43 -15.59 21.98 1.94
N ARG A 44 -14.84 21.46 0.97
CA ARG A 44 -15.41 21.05 -0.30
C ARG A 44 -15.70 19.57 -0.16
N THR A 45 -16.98 19.21 -0.26
CA THR A 45 -17.41 17.83 -0.50
C THR A 45 -16.43 17.18 -1.47
N ALA A 46 -15.90 16.00 -1.13
CA ALA A 46 -14.97 15.28 -2.00
C ALA A 46 -15.52 15.28 -3.43
N LEU A 47 -14.77 15.86 -4.37
CA LEU A 47 -15.19 16.02 -5.78
C LEU A 47 -15.15 14.70 -6.55
N TYR A 48 -14.89 13.59 -5.89
CA TYR A 48 -14.76 12.26 -6.47
C TYR A 48 -15.59 11.23 -5.70
N SER A 49 -16.18 10.29 -6.43
CA SER A 49 -16.91 9.17 -5.85
C SER A 49 -15.94 8.08 -5.42
N VAL A 50 -16.14 7.57 -4.21
CA VAL A 50 -15.44 6.38 -3.70
C VAL A 50 -16.38 5.19 -3.87
N PRO A 51 -15.93 4.04 -4.41
CA PRO A 51 -16.73 2.82 -4.40
C PRO A 51 -17.22 2.51 -2.98
N ALA A 52 -18.53 2.42 -2.81
CA ALA A 52 -19.14 2.07 -1.53
C ALA A 52 -18.97 0.58 -1.21
N GLY A 53 -19.13 0.21 0.07
CA GLY A 53 -19.20 -1.19 0.51
C GLY A 53 -17.94 -1.73 1.19
N PHE A 54 -16.84 -0.95 1.21
CA PHE A 54 -15.65 -1.30 1.97
C PHE A 54 -15.80 -0.97 3.46
N THR A 55 -15.86 -2.02 4.28
CA THR A 55 -15.93 -1.95 5.75
C THR A 55 -14.60 -2.38 6.37
N LYS A 56 -14.15 -1.70 7.41
CA LYS A 56 -12.91 -2.04 8.14
C LYS A 56 -13.03 -3.44 8.74
N ALA A 57 -12.15 -4.34 8.32
CA ALA A 57 -12.10 -5.72 8.80
C ALA A 57 -11.12 -5.87 9.97
N ILE A 58 -9.94 -5.25 9.86
CA ILE A 58 -8.92 -5.26 10.91
C ILE A 58 -8.08 -3.98 10.85
N GLU A 59 -7.58 -3.58 12.00
CA GLU A 59 -6.58 -2.54 12.17
C GLU A 59 -5.51 -3.08 13.12
N PHE A 60 -4.26 -2.93 12.73
CA PHE A 60 -3.11 -3.25 13.56
C PHE A 60 -2.19 -2.04 13.61
N ASN A 61 -1.90 -1.57 14.81
CA ASN A 61 -1.01 -0.44 15.04
C ASN A 61 -0.06 -0.78 16.20
N ASN A 62 1.19 -1.09 15.87
CA ASN A 62 2.26 -1.31 16.83
C ASN A 62 3.44 -0.36 16.56
N THR A 63 3.12 0.91 16.38
CA THR A 63 4.11 1.96 16.10
C THR A 63 5.13 2.12 17.23
N THR A 64 4.78 1.76 18.48
CA THR A 64 5.67 1.90 19.64
C THR A 64 6.72 0.80 19.79
N ALA A 65 6.45 -0.43 19.34
CA ALA A 65 7.38 -1.55 19.53
C ALA A 65 8.07 -1.99 18.24
N THR A 66 7.37 -1.94 17.11
CA THR A 66 7.91 -2.40 15.83
C THR A 66 7.84 -1.36 14.72
N GLY A 67 7.15 -0.23 14.93
CA GLY A 67 6.93 0.77 13.88
C GLY A 67 5.99 0.30 12.77
N PHE A 68 5.41 -0.91 12.87
CA PHE A 68 4.54 -1.50 11.86
C PHE A 68 3.07 -1.22 12.14
N GLY A 69 2.33 -0.90 11.09
CA GLY A 69 0.87 -0.82 11.13
C GLY A 69 0.25 -1.12 9.77
N PHE A 70 -0.99 -1.60 9.78
CA PHE A 70 -1.83 -1.72 8.61
C PHE A 70 -3.31 -1.64 8.98
N VAL A 71 -4.13 -1.28 8.01
CA VAL A 71 -5.58 -1.42 8.08
C VAL A 71 -6.04 -2.24 6.87
N ALA A 72 -7.03 -3.10 7.07
CA ALA A 72 -7.67 -3.80 5.98
C ALA A 72 -9.17 -3.52 5.92
N TYR A 73 -9.66 -3.31 4.70
CA TYR A 73 -11.07 -3.11 4.39
C TYR A 73 -11.56 -4.22 3.50
N GLN A 74 -12.79 -4.69 3.73
CA GLN A 74 -13.42 -5.74 2.92
C GLN A 74 -14.70 -5.23 2.29
N ASN A 75 -14.95 -5.65 1.06
CA ASN A 75 -16.23 -5.53 0.40
C ASN A 75 -16.81 -6.93 0.14
N ALA A 76 -17.77 -7.33 0.97
CA ALA A 76 -18.39 -8.65 0.87
C ALA A 76 -19.22 -8.86 -0.40
N GLN A 77 -19.70 -7.77 -1.03
CA GLN A 77 -20.52 -7.86 -2.25
C GLN A 77 -19.67 -8.17 -3.48
N THR A 78 -18.49 -7.57 -3.55
CA THR A 78 -17.54 -7.76 -4.67
C THR A 78 -16.46 -8.81 -4.37
N ASN A 79 -16.40 -9.29 -3.13
CA ASN A 79 -15.37 -10.21 -2.63
C ASN A 79 -13.96 -9.62 -2.80
N GLU A 80 -13.80 -8.36 -2.37
CA GLU A 80 -12.54 -7.62 -2.47
C GLU A 80 -12.00 -7.28 -1.07
N VAL A 81 -10.68 -7.27 -0.93
CA VAL A 81 -10.00 -6.80 0.27
C VAL A 81 -8.91 -5.80 -0.11
N ILE A 82 -8.81 -4.70 0.62
CA ILE A 82 -7.71 -3.75 0.53
C ILE A 82 -6.86 -3.93 1.78
N VAL A 83 -5.56 -4.13 1.61
CA VAL A 83 -4.57 -4.13 2.69
C VAL A 83 -3.71 -2.88 2.50
N ALA A 84 -3.90 -1.89 3.38
CA ALA A 84 -3.19 -0.63 3.37
C ALA A 84 -2.14 -0.60 4.47
N LEU A 85 -0.87 -0.57 4.08
CA LEU A 85 0.27 -0.61 4.98
C LEU A 85 0.71 0.81 5.32
N ARG A 86 0.90 1.05 6.61
CA ARG A 86 1.30 2.35 7.15
C ARG A 86 2.76 2.64 6.86
N GLY A 87 3.07 3.88 6.49
CA GLY A 87 4.44 4.36 6.50
C GLY A 87 4.88 4.88 7.88
N THR A 88 5.99 5.61 7.93
CA THR A 88 6.47 6.23 9.18
C THR A 88 5.63 7.45 9.54
N ASP A 89 5.36 7.65 10.84
CA ASP A 89 4.78 8.90 11.32
C ASP A 89 5.81 10.02 11.19
N GLY A 90 5.51 11.02 10.36
CA GLY A 90 6.43 12.10 9.96
C GLY A 90 6.99 12.97 11.10
N LEU A 91 6.59 12.73 12.34
CA LEU A 91 7.09 13.42 13.54
C LEU A 91 8.41 12.85 14.07
N ASN A 92 8.91 11.71 13.56
CA ASN A 92 10.20 11.15 13.98
C ASN A 92 11.16 10.89 12.81
N PRO A 93 11.93 11.90 12.37
CA PRO A 93 12.94 11.77 11.31
C PRO A 93 14.03 10.74 11.61
N GLN A 94 14.32 10.44 12.88
CA GLN A 94 15.29 9.42 13.29
C GLN A 94 14.76 8.01 13.03
N ASP A 95 13.45 7.78 13.23
CA ASP A 95 12.77 6.53 12.87
C ASP A 95 12.76 6.32 11.34
N TRP A 96 12.58 7.40 10.58
CA TRP A 96 12.69 7.34 9.12
C TRP A 96 14.11 6.98 8.63
N VAL A 97 15.17 7.55 9.22
CA VAL A 97 16.56 7.19 8.85
C VAL A 97 16.87 5.73 9.22
N ALA A 98 16.43 5.26 10.39
CA ALA A 98 16.63 3.88 10.80
C ALA A 98 15.84 2.90 9.92
N ASN A 99 14.58 3.20 9.58
CA ASN A 99 13.74 2.35 8.72
C ASN A 99 14.19 2.37 7.26
N SER A 100 14.70 3.49 6.76
CA SER A 100 15.24 3.59 5.40
C SER A 100 16.59 2.88 5.23
N GLN A 101 17.40 2.78 6.29
CA GLN A 101 18.64 1.97 6.28
C GLN A 101 18.37 0.47 6.05
N TYR A 102 17.24 -0.04 6.56
CA TYR A 102 16.82 -1.44 6.37
C TYR A 102 15.65 -1.59 5.39
N LEU A 103 15.27 -0.52 4.69
CA LEU A 103 14.15 -0.50 3.74
C LEU A 103 12.87 -1.14 4.31
N GLY A 104 12.56 -0.91 5.58
CA GLY A 104 11.41 -1.49 6.29
C GLY A 104 11.45 -3.01 6.55
N TRP A 105 12.50 -3.71 6.13
CA TRP A 105 12.56 -5.18 6.18
C TRP A 105 12.44 -5.75 7.60
N ASN A 106 13.09 -5.11 8.58
CA ASN A 106 13.04 -5.57 9.97
C ASN A 106 11.61 -5.56 10.53
N GLN A 107 10.80 -4.58 10.14
CA GLN A 107 9.40 -4.47 10.57
C GLN A 107 8.52 -5.51 9.85
N TRP A 108 8.84 -5.81 8.59
CA TRP A 108 8.16 -6.82 7.79
C TRP A 108 8.42 -8.25 8.29
N ASN A 109 9.69 -8.60 8.53
CA ASN A 109 10.13 -9.98 8.75
C ASN A 109 10.38 -10.35 10.23
N ALA A 110 10.14 -9.46 11.19
CA ALA A 110 10.20 -9.82 12.61
C ALA A 110 9.13 -10.86 12.97
N ASP A 111 9.42 -11.74 13.94
CA ASP A 111 8.46 -12.71 14.46
C ASP A 111 7.21 -11.99 15.00
N GLY A 112 6.03 -12.33 14.48
CA GLY A 112 4.78 -11.63 14.79
C GLY A 112 4.70 -10.20 14.25
N GLY A 113 5.61 -9.84 13.34
CA GLY A 113 5.71 -8.58 12.60
C GLY A 113 4.81 -8.54 11.38
N GLY A 114 5.16 -7.70 10.41
CA GLY A 114 4.26 -7.33 9.31
C GLY A 114 3.77 -8.49 8.46
N ARG A 115 4.68 -9.38 8.06
CA ARG A 115 4.36 -10.55 7.21
C ARG A 115 3.35 -11.45 7.88
N ASP A 116 3.66 -11.91 9.08
CA ASP A 116 2.85 -12.88 9.81
C ASP A 116 1.44 -12.33 10.07
N ARG A 117 1.33 -11.04 10.38
CA ARG A 117 0.04 -10.38 10.67
C ARG A 117 -0.82 -10.22 9.42
N VAL A 118 -0.23 -9.76 8.32
CA VAL A 118 -0.95 -9.57 7.06
C VAL A 118 -1.37 -10.92 6.49
N PHE A 119 -0.48 -11.93 6.49
CA PHE A 119 -0.79 -13.24 5.95
C PHE A 119 -1.78 -13.99 6.83
N ALA A 120 -1.64 -13.96 8.16
CA ALA A 120 -2.65 -14.56 9.04
C ALA A 120 -4.05 -13.96 8.83
N PHE A 121 -4.14 -12.65 8.57
CA PHE A 121 -5.41 -12.03 8.21
C PHE A 121 -5.94 -12.55 6.86
N LEU A 122 -5.13 -12.51 5.79
CA LEU A 122 -5.56 -12.95 4.46
C LEU A 122 -5.94 -14.44 4.44
N ASP A 123 -5.16 -15.29 5.12
CA ASP A 123 -5.40 -16.73 5.22
C ASP A 123 -6.67 -17.04 6.01
N SER A 124 -7.02 -16.19 6.99
CA SER A 124 -8.28 -16.33 7.73
C SER A 124 -9.53 -16.09 6.88
N LEU A 125 -9.38 -15.52 5.67
CA LEU A 125 -10.48 -15.27 4.74
C LEU A 125 -10.80 -16.49 3.86
N ALA A 126 -9.99 -17.54 3.94
CA ALA A 126 -10.11 -18.76 3.15
C ALA A 126 -10.25 -20.00 4.06
N PRO A 127 -10.79 -21.12 3.53
CA PRO A 127 -10.69 -22.41 4.18
C PRO A 127 -9.21 -22.80 4.44
N PRO A 128 -8.93 -23.56 5.51
CA PRO A 128 -7.56 -24.01 5.80
C PRO A 128 -6.93 -24.74 4.62
N GLY A 129 -5.77 -24.25 4.14
CA GLY A 129 -5.03 -24.82 3.01
C GLY A 129 -5.44 -24.28 1.64
N GLU A 130 -6.35 -23.31 1.58
CA GLU A 130 -6.73 -22.60 0.35
C GLU A 130 -6.29 -21.13 0.42
N ALA A 131 -6.15 -20.50 -0.74
CA ALA A 131 -5.94 -19.06 -0.82
C ALA A 131 -7.27 -18.31 -0.91
N PHE A 132 -7.28 -17.04 -0.51
CA PHE A 132 -8.44 -16.18 -0.70
C PHE A 132 -8.74 -16.04 -2.21
N ALA A 133 -9.94 -16.46 -2.61
CA ALA A 133 -10.34 -16.49 -4.03
C ALA A 133 -10.79 -15.11 -4.58
N GLY A 134 -10.97 -14.12 -3.70
CA GLY A 134 -11.34 -12.76 -4.08
C GLY A 134 -10.16 -11.93 -4.57
N THR A 135 -10.40 -10.63 -4.79
CA THR A 135 -9.36 -9.68 -5.19
C THR A 135 -8.69 -9.06 -3.98
N ILE A 136 -7.36 -8.99 -3.99
CA ILE A 136 -6.55 -8.37 -2.95
C ILE A 136 -5.86 -7.13 -3.54
N HIS A 137 -6.07 -5.98 -2.90
CA HIS A 137 -5.41 -4.73 -3.24
C HIS A 137 -4.37 -4.39 -2.16
N PHE A 138 -3.09 -4.51 -2.51
CA PHE A 138 -2.01 -4.03 -1.65
C PHE A 138 -1.73 -2.56 -1.95
N THR A 139 -1.65 -1.74 -0.91
CA THR A 139 -1.35 -0.32 -1.06
C THR A 139 -0.64 0.27 0.14
N GLY A 140 -0.03 1.43 -0.07
CA GLY A 140 0.61 2.23 0.95
C GLY A 140 1.42 3.36 0.33
N GLN A 141 1.80 4.31 1.16
CA GLN A 141 2.67 5.42 0.77
C GLN A 141 4.01 5.41 1.51
N SER A 142 5.03 6.03 0.92
CA SER A 142 6.37 6.13 1.54
C SER A 142 6.90 4.75 1.96
N LEU A 143 7.21 4.56 3.25
CA LEU A 143 7.59 3.26 3.82
C LEU A 143 6.50 2.19 3.61
N GLY A 144 5.23 2.56 3.81
CA GLY A 144 4.09 1.65 3.66
C GLY A 144 3.94 1.10 2.25
N GLY A 145 4.26 1.90 1.23
CA GLY A 145 4.23 1.43 -0.16
C GLY A 145 5.35 0.44 -0.50
N GLY A 146 6.52 0.57 0.13
CA GLY A 146 7.57 -0.45 0.01
C GLY A 146 7.23 -1.73 0.77
N LEU A 147 6.61 -1.62 1.94
CA LEU A 147 6.04 -2.79 2.63
C LEU A 147 4.94 -3.46 1.80
N ALA A 148 4.09 -2.69 1.10
CA ALA A 148 3.05 -3.21 0.23
C ALA A 148 3.65 -4.01 -0.95
N GLN A 149 4.79 -3.56 -1.47
CA GLN A 149 5.56 -4.31 -2.48
C GLN A 149 6.07 -5.65 -1.93
N TYR A 150 6.57 -5.71 -0.69
CA TYR A 150 6.96 -6.96 -0.05
C TYR A 150 5.76 -7.89 0.16
N ALA A 151 4.65 -7.34 0.67
CA ALA A 151 3.43 -8.09 0.91
C ALA A 151 2.89 -8.71 -0.38
N ALA A 152 2.77 -7.94 -1.46
CA ALA A 152 2.32 -8.45 -2.75
C ALA A 152 3.26 -9.53 -3.29
N TYR A 153 4.58 -9.27 -3.27
CA TYR A 153 5.59 -10.20 -3.80
C TYR A 153 5.58 -11.54 -3.05
N GLU A 154 5.70 -11.49 -1.72
CA GLU A 154 5.76 -12.69 -0.90
C GLU A 154 4.43 -13.44 -0.88
N TYR A 155 3.28 -12.74 -0.89
CA TYR A 155 1.97 -13.40 -0.97
C TYR A 155 1.83 -14.17 -2.28
N VAL A 156 2.17 -13.51 -3.40
CA VAL A 156 2.16 -14.16 -4.71
C VAL A 156 3.18 -15.29 -4.78
N GLN A 157 4.31 -15.22 -4.09
CA GLN A 157 5.31 -16.29 -4.10
C GLN A 157 4.87 -17.50 -3.27
N SER A 158 4.30 -17.29 -2.08
CA SER A 158 3.93 -18.36 -1.15
C SER A 158 2.60 -19.04 -1.48
N HIS A 159 1.70 -18.39 -2.23
CA HIS A 159 0.37 -18.93 -2.52
C HIS A 159 0.24 -19.56 -3.91
N GLN A 160 1.30 -19.60 -4.73
CA GLN A 160 1.23 -20.24 -6.04
C GLN A 160 0.90 -21.72 -5.90
N GLY A 161 -0.11 -22.17 -6.65
CA GLY A 161 -0.54 -23.57 -6.65
C GLY A 161 -1.56 -23.93 -5.58
N LEU A 162 -1.92 -23.00 -4.67
CA LEU A 162 -3.05 -23.19 -3.77
C LEU A 162 -4.37 -23.07 -4.53
N THR A 163 -5.36 -23.86 -4.12
CA THR A 163 -6.75 -23.73 -4.60
C THR A 163 -7.25 -22.32 -4.31
N GLY A 164 -7.96 -21.72 -5.27
CA GLY A 164 -8.50 -20.35 -5.16
C GLY A 164 -7.52 -19.25 -5.54
N PHE A 165 -6.20 -19.51 -5.55
CA PHE A 165 -5.21 -18.48 -5.88
C PHE A 165 -5.21 -18.13 -7.37
N SER A 166 -5.28 -16.83 -7.66
CA SER A 166 -5.08 -16.29 -9.01
C SER A 166 -4.23 -15.03 -8.91
N LYS A 167 -3.10 -14.99 -9.65
CA LYS A 167 -2.26 -13.77 -9.73
C LYS A 167 -3.06 -12.57 -10.25
N ALA A 168 -3.99 -12.79 -11.17
CA ALA A 168 -4.82 -11.73 -11.75
C ALA A 168 -5.74 -11.05 -10.71
N ASN A 169 -5.97 -11.71 -9.57
CA ASN A 169 -6.75 -11.16 -8.46
C ASN A 169 -5.88 -10.35 -7.48
N ILE A 170 -4.59 -10.23 -7.72
CA ILE A 170 -3.70 -9.40 -6.91
C ILE A 170 -3.49 -8.06 -7.60
N THR A 171 -3.58 -6.98 -6.86
CA THR A 171 -3.21 -5.66 -7.35
C THR A 171 -2.27 -4.96 -6.37
N LEU A 172 -1.43 -4.09 -6.90
CA LEU A 172 -0.47 -3.30 -6.16
C LEU A 172 -0.59 -1.84 -6.63
N THR A 173 -0.82 -0.93 -5.69
CA THR A 173 -0.82 0.50 -5.97
C THR A 173 -0.09 1.25 -4.88
N THR A 174 1.02 1.92 -5.23
CA THR A 174 1.86 2.63 -4.26
C THR A 174 1.92 4.13 -4.55
N PHE A 175 2.19 4.94 -3.52
CA PHE A 175 2.26 6.40 -3.63
C PHE A 175 3.52 6.94 -2.96
N ASN A 176 4.38 7.65 -3.71
CA ASN A 176 5.68 8.18 -3.22
C ASN A 176 6.47 7.13 -2.42
N ALA A 177 6.35 5.86 -2.85
CA ALA A 177 6.89 4.73 -2.12
C ALA A 177 8.36 4.54 -2.49
N PHE A 178 9.16 4.00 -1.57
CA PHE A 178 10.50 3.53 -1.94
C PHE A 178 10.40 2.22 -2.73
N GLY A 179 11.47 1.86 -3.44
CA GLY A 179 11.54 0.62 -4.21
C GLY A 179 11.75 -0.64 -3.36
N GLY A 180 10.90 -1.66 -3.54
CA GLY A 180 11.03 -2.93 -2.82
C GLY A 180 12.10 -3.88 -3.39
N VAL A 181 12.67 -3.60 -4.55
CA VAL A 181 13.57 -4.56 -5.24
C VAL A 181 14.84 -4.83 -4.44
N LEU A 182 15.52 -3.80 -3.95
CA LEU A 182 16.75 -3.99 -3.19
C LEU A 182 16.53 -4.75 -1.88
N GLY A 183 15.42 -4.48 -1.18
CA GLY A 183 15.08 -5.17 0.06
C GLY A 183 14.81 -6.66 -0.16
N LEU A 184 14.05 -7.01 -1.20
CA LEU A 184 13.79 -8.40 -1.58
C LEU A 184 15.06 -9.10 -2.07
N GLU A 185 15.90 -8.43 -2.86
CA GLU A 185 17.18 -8.99 -3.31
C GLU A 185 18.06 -9.39 -2.13
N GLN A 186 18.18 -8.52 -1.13
CA GLN A 186 19.04 -8.72 0.02
C GLN A 186 18.51 -9.77 1.00
N ASN A 187 17.19 -9.92 1.12
CA ASN A 187 16.60 -10.63 2.25
C ASN A 187 15.62 -11.75 1.90
N ALA A 188 15.06 -11.79 0.69
CA ALA A 188 14.06 -12.77 0.25
C ALA A 188 14.65 -13.89 -0.62
N GLY A 189 15.97 -14.11 -0.55
CA GLY A 189 16.67 -15.10 -1.39
C GLY A 189 16.84 -14.67 -2.86
N GLY A 190 16.68 -13.37 -3.15
CA GLY A 190 16.80 -12.77 -4.48
C GLY A 190 15.46 -12.32 -5.06
N TYR A 191 15.47 -11.18 -5.76
CA TYR A 191 14.31 -10.63 -6.45
C TYR A 191 14.14 -11.28 -7.83
N GLN A 192 12.91 -11.71 -8.13
CA GLN A 192 12.51 -12.27 -9.41
C GLN A 192 11.32 -11.49 -9.98
N SER A 193 11.54 -10.73 -11.05
CA SER A 193 10.49 -9.93 -11.69
C SER A 193 9.30 -10.74 -12.21
N SER A 194 9.49 -12.04 -12.47
CA SER A 194 8.44 -12.96 -12.90
C SER A 194 7.40 -13.26 -11.80
N VAL A 195 7.70 -13.00 -10.52
CA VAL A 195 6.77 -13.25 -9.41
C VAL A 195 5.53 -12.38 -9.57
N LEU A 196 5.71 -11.06 -9.76
CA LEU A 196 4.62 -10.10 -9.93
C LEU A 196 4.25 -9.83 -11.40
N ALA A 197 4.83 -10.60 -12.34
CA ALA A 197 4.37 -10.56 -13.72
C ALA A 197 2.91 -11.04 -13.83
N ASN A 198 2.10 -10.30 -14.58
CA ASN A 198 0.69 -10.59 -14.86
C ASN A 198 -0.25 -10.60 -13.64
N ILE A 199 0.07 -9.82 -12.60
CA ILE A 199 -0.95 -9.46 -11.60
C ILE A 199 -1.99 -8.50 -12.21
N GLY A 200 -3.15 -8.33 -11.57
CA GLY A 200 -4.29 -7.59 -12.13
C GLY A 200 -3.99 -6.13 -12.47
N SER A 201 -3.50 -5.35 -11.50
CA SER A 201 -3.02 -3.98 -11.70
C SER A 201 -1.75 -3.77 -10.89
N ASN A 202 -0.76 -3.11 -11.48
CA ASN A 202 0.51 -2.80 -10.83
C ASN A 202 0.97 -1.39 -11.21
N ALA A 203 0.82 -0.44 -10.29
CA ALA A 203 1.05 0.98 -10.52
C ALA A 203 1.78 1.63 -9.35
N ASP A 204 2.86 2.35 -9.66
CA ASP A 204 3.64 3.09 -8.67
C ASP A 204 3.57 4.58 -8.99
N PHE A 205 2.80 5.33 -8.20
CA PHE A 205 2.65 6.77 -8.36
C PHE A 205 3.73 7.49 -7.58
N TYR A 206 4.37 8.50 -8.19
CA TYR A 206 5.35 9.33 -7.51
C TYR A 206 5.25 10.79 -7.95
N ALA A 207 5.54 11.72 -7.05
CA ALA A 207 5.63 13.14 -7.36
C ALA A 207 7.01 13.49 -7.93
N GLU A 208 7.04 14.46 -8.86
CA GLU A 208 8.32 14.98 -9.35
C GLU A 208 9.15 15.56 -8.18
N GLY A 209 10.43 15.19 -8.12
CA GLY A 209 11.34 15.65 -7.08
C GLY A 209 11.30 14.86 -5.77
N ASP A 210 10.39 13.89 -5.61
CA ASP A 210 10.40 13.02 -4.44
C ASP A 210 11.67 12.16 -4.39
N LEU A 211 12.35 12.19 -3.24
CA LEU A 211 13.57 11.42 -3.00
C LEU A 211 13.25 10.00 -2.54
N ILE A 212 12.08 9.76 -1.93
CA ILE A 212 11.71 8.45 -1.39
C ILE A 212 11.58 7.43 -2.50
N SER A 213 10.92 7.78 -3.61
CA SER A 213 10.81 6.93 -4.79
C SER A 213 12.11 6.62 -5.52
N ARG A 214 13.24 7.18 -5.08
CA ARG A 214 14.58 6.83 -5.59
C ARG A 214 15.31 5.82 -4.70
N LEU A 215 14.85 5.60 -3.48
CA LEU A 215 15.44 4.64 -2.54
C LEU A 215 15.08 3.20 -2.93
N GLY A 216 15.87 2.24 -2.47
CA GLY A 216 15.59 0.80 -2.66
C GLY A 216 15.73 0.29 -4.10
N SER A 217 16.40 1.05 -4.97
CA SER A 217 16.67 0.67 -6.35
C SER A 217 17.91 -0.22 -6.50
N LEU A 218 17.82 -1.20 -7.39
CA LEU A 218 18.93 -2.05 -7.81
C LEU A 218 19.09 -1.95 -9.34
N ASN A 219 20.26 -1.52 -9.81
CA ASN A 219 20.57 -1.37 -11.25
C ASN A 219 19.53 -0.53 -12.03
N GLY A 220 18.95 0.50 -11.39
CA GLY A 220 17.93 1.36 -11.99
C GLY A 220 16.49 0.82 -11.92
N VAL A 221 16.29 -0.36 -11.32
CA VAL A 221 14.97 -0.93 -11.04
C VAL A 221 14.63 -0.69 -9.56
N GLY A 222 13.69 0.21 -9.30
CA GLY A 222 13.22 0.55 -7.95
C GLY A 222 12.12 -0.37 -7.45
N HIS A 223 11.00 -0.36 -8.16
CA HIS A 223 9.76 -1.00 -7.73
C HIS A 223 9.63 -2.45 -8.22
N THR A 224 8.81 -3.26 -7.53
CA THR A 224 8.65 -4.70 -7.80
C THR A 224 7.77 -4.98 -9.04
N GLY A 225 8.19 -4.45 -10.18
CA GLY A 225 7.44 -4.48 -11.43
C GLY A 225 6.54 -3.26 -11.60
N GLY A 226 5.50 -3.39 -12.43
CA GLY A 226 4.51 -2.33 -12.61
C GLY A 226 4.93 -1.18 -13.51
N THR A 227 4.00 -0.25 -13.72
CA THR A 227 4.25 1.00 -14.42
C THR A 227 4.39 2.13 -13.41
N ALA A 228 5.48 2.88 -13.50
CA ALA A 228 5.68 4.07 -12.70
C ALA A 228 4.98 5.28 -13.36
N TYR A 229 4.14 5.99 -12.60
CA TYR A 229 3.37 7.14 -13.05
C TYR A 229 3.79 8.39 -12.28
N MET A 230 4.40 9.34 -12.98
CA MET A 230 4.73 10.64 -12.40
C MET A 230 3.46 11.51 -12.30
N VAL A 231 3.13 11.93 -11.09
CA VAL A 231 2.09 12.93 -10.83
C VAL A 231 2.76 14.30 -10.84
N ASN A 232 2.47 15.07 -11.89
CA ASN A 232 2.97 16.43 -12.01
C ASN A 232 1.89 17.42 -11.59
N ALA A 233 1.89 17.80 -10.32
CA ALA A 233 1.10 18.92 -9.80
C ALA A 233 2.07 20.09 -9.54
N HIS A 234 2.23 20.97 -10.53
CA HIS A 234 3.00 22.19 -10.32
C HIS A 234 2.22 23.13 -9.39
N ALA A 235 2.75 23.38 -8.19
CA ALA A 235 2.20 24.34 -7.22
C ALA A 235 2.27 25.81 -7.70
N THR A 236 2.78 26.06 -8.91
CA THR A 236 2.92 27.41 -9.49
C THR A 236 1.60 28.04 -9.91
N GLU A 237 0.51 27.27 -9.95
CA GLU A 237 -0.82 27.74 -10.33
C GLU A 237 -1.82 27.71 -9.17
N ILE A 238 -1.36 27.52 -7.92
CA ILE A 238 -2.26 27.57 -6.76
C ILE A 238 -1.74 28.62 -5.80
N ASN A 239 -2.38 29.78 -5.80
CA ASN A 239 -2.21 30.77 -4.76
C ASN A 239 -2.74 30.17 -3.44
N PRO A 240 -1.89 29.99 -2.41
CA PRO A 240 -2.24 29.30 -1.17
C PRO A 240 -3.32 30.04 -0.36
N ASP A 241 -3.49 31.35 -0.56
CA ASP A 241 -4.49 32.16 0.11
C ASP A 241 -5.87 32.07 -0.58
N THR A 242 -5.91 31.65 -1.85
CA THR A 242 -7.15 31.67 -2.66
C THR A 242 -7.55 30.33 -3.26
N GLY A 243 -6.67 29.33 -3.20
CA GLY A 243 -6.90 27.99 -3.75
C GLY A 243 -7.13 27.98 -5.27
N ARG A 244 -6.54 28.94 -5.99
CA ARG A 244 -6.71 29.16 -7.44
C ARG A 244 -5.40 29.49 -8.13
#